data_AF-A0A3M0XJK7-F1
#
_entry.id   AF-A0A3M0XJK7-F1
#
_cell.length_a   1.000
_cell.length_b   1.000
_cell.length_c   1.000
_cell.angle_alpha   90.00
_cell.angle_beta   90.00
_cell.angle_gamma   90.00
#
_symmetry.space_group_name_H-M   'P 1'
#
loop_
_entity.id
_entity.type
_entity.pdbx_description
1 polymer ?
#
loop_
_entity_poly.entity_id
_entity_poly.type
_entity_poly.pdbx_seq_one_letter_code
_entity_poly.pdbx_strand_id
1 'polypeptide(L)'
;YNIYVLLYGIKGEIEVNGRRYNNSMPNWSGMKDEEIAEVINYYIASWGNKGFTPISAKEITKVRGMKKGPQDVLSYRKTLR
;
A
#
# COMPACT_ATOMS: atom_id res chain seq x y z
N TYR A 1 1.74 -2.57 -5.12
CA TYR A 1 0.92 -3.03 -3.97
C TYR A 1 0.83 -1.98 -2.86
N ASN A 2 1.95 -1.51 -2.29
CA ASN A 2 1.95 -0.57 -1.14
C ASN A 2 1.11 0.70 -1.36
N ILE A 3 1.15 1.27 -2.56
CA ILE A 3 0.32 2.44 -2.95
C ILE A 3 -1.18 2.15 -2.77
N TYR A 4 -1.63 0.96 -3.20
CA TYR A 4 -3.04 0.57 -3.07
C TYR A 4 -3.48 0.43 -1.61
N VAL A 5 -2.60 -0.12 -0.76
CA VAL A 5 -2.89 -0.28 0.67
C VAL A 5 -3.10 1.07 1.34
N LEU A 6 -2.24 2.06 1.07
CA LEU A 6 -2.40 3.39 1.67
C LEU A 6 -3.60 4.15 1.10
N LEU A 7 -3.82 4.10 -0.21
CA LEU A 7 -4.93 4.85 -0.83
C LEU A 7 -6.30 4.26 -0.58
N TYR A 8 -6.41 2.93 -0.47
CA TYR A 8 -7.70 2.22 -0.45
C TYR A 8 -7.92 1.37 0.79
N GLY A 9 -6.91 1.23 1.64
CA GLY A 9 -6.96 0.34 2.80
C GLY A 9 -6.91 -1.12 2.40
N ILE A 10 -7.02 -2.00 3.39
CA ILE A 10 -7.14 -3.44 3.19
C ILE A 10 -7.98 -4.03 4.33
N LYS A 11 -8.85 -4.98 4.02
CA LYS A 11 -9.66 -5.67 5.02
C LYS A 11 -9.68 -7.17 4.76
N GLY A 12 -9.50 -7.95 5.82
CA GLY A 12 -9.63 -9.41 5.81
C GLY A 12 -8.35 -10.14 6.21
N GLU A 13 -8.40 -11.46 6.13
CA GLU A 13 -7.30 -12.32 6.59
C GLU A 13 -6.10 -12.26 5.63
N ILE A 14 -4.93 -11.96 6.19
CA ILE A 14 -3.63 -12.04 5.53
C ILE A 14 -2.66 -12.84 6.40
N GLU A 15 -1.69 -13.48 5.76
CA GLU A 15 -0.58 -14.14 6.44
C GLU A 15 0.72 -13.40 6.10
N VAL A 16 1.50 -13.10 7.15
CA VAL A 16 2.82 -12.45 7.05
C VAL A 16 3.77 -13.18 7.98
N ASN A 17 4.85 -13.74 7.44
CA ASN A 17 5.87 -14.48 8.19
C ASN A 17 5.27 -15.57 9.11
N GLY A 18 4.33 -16.36 8.58
CA GLY A 18 3.68 -17.45 9.31
C GLY A 18 2.64 -17.04 10.35
N ARG A 19 2.38 -15.73 10.51
CA ARG A 19 1.35 -15.21 11.41
C ARG A 19 0.13 -14.72 10.64
N ARG A 20 -1.06 -15.08 11.10
CA ARG A 20 -2.34 -14.65 10.54
C ARG A 20 -2.80 -13.34 11.20
N TYR A 21 -3.27 -12.43 10.36
CA TYR A 21 -3.85 -11.15 10.76
C TYR A 21 -5.20 -11.02 10.07
N ASN A 22 -6.27 -10.78 10.82
CA ASN A 22 -7.60 -10.53 10.26
C ASN A 22 -8.14 -9.20 10.78
N ASN A 23 -7.55 -8.12 10.27
CA ASN A 23 -7.86 -6.75 10.68
C ASN A 23 -8.31 -5.92 9.49
N SER A 24 -8.86 -4.74 9.79
CA SER A 24 -9.17 -3.73 8.80
C SER A 24 -8.20 -2.57 8.96
N MET A 25 -7.42 -2.29 7.92
CA MET A 25 -6.61 -1.09 7.82
C MET A 25 -7.40 -0.01 7.06
N PRO A 26 -7.74 1.13 7.69
CA PRO A 26 -8.41 2.22 7.01
C PRO A 26 -7.50 2.82 5.93
N ASN A 27 -8.11 3.49 4.95
CA ASN A 27 -7.35 4.21 3.94
C ASN A 27 -6.85 5.56 4.47
N TRP A 28 -5.80 6.08 3.84
CA TRP A 28 -5.23 7.41 4.08
C TRP A 28 -5.38 8.30 2.84
N SER A 29 -6.49 8.13 2.10
CA SER A 29 -6.79 8.92 0.90
C SER A 29 -6.90 10.43 1.16
N GLY A 30 -7.05 10.87 2.42
CA GLY A 30 -7.06 12.29 2.78
C GLY A 30 -5.68 12.99 2.73
N MET A 31 -4.58 12.23 2.66
CA MET A 31 -3.23 12.78 2.56
C MET A 31 -2.89 13.20 1.13
N LYS A 32 -1.92 14.11 0.99
CA LYS A 32 -1.38 14.53 -0.31
C LYS A 32 -0.57 13.41 -0.94
N ASP A 33 -0.46 13.43 -2.26
CA ASP A 33 0.26 12.39 -3.02
C ASP A 33 1.76 12.38 -2.68
N GLU A 34 2.34 13.55 -2.41
CA GLU A 34 3.72 13.71 -1.96
C GLU A 34 3.95 13.04 -0.59
N GLU A 35 3.07 13.28 0.38
CA GLU A 35 3.17 12.72 1.73
C GLU A 35 3.08 11.19 1.70
N ILE A 36 2.17 10.65 0.88
CA ILE A 36 2.03 9.21 0.70
C ILE A 36 3.29 8.61 0.09
N ALA A 37 3.86 9.25 -0.93
CA ALA A 37 5.10 8.80 -1.57
C ALA A 37 6.28 8.81 -0.58
N GLU A 38 6.43 9.88 0.19
CA GLU A 38 7.48 10.03 1.20
C GLU A 38 7.39 8.98 2.29
N VAL A 39 6.19 8.73 2.85
CA VAL A 39 5.99 7.70 3.88
C VAL A 39 6.35 6.31 3.37
N ILE A 40 5.93 5.96 2.14
CA ILE A 40 6.27 4.64 1.58
C ILE A 40 7.78 4.51 1.37
N ASN A 41 8.41 5.54 0.79
CA ASN A 41 9.85 5.53 0.54
C ASN A 41 10.66 5.43 1.85
N TYR A 42 10.26 6.20 2.86
CA TYR A 42 10.87 6.18 4.19
C TYR A 42 10.78 4.78 4.82
N TYR A 43 9.60 4.16 4.79
CA TYR A 43 9.40 2.81 5.32
C TYR A 43 10.26 1.77 4.58
N ILE A 44 10.29 1.78 3.25
CA ILE A 44 11.07 0.83 2.45
C ILE A 44 12.57 0.98 2.76
N ALA A 45 13.06 2.22 2.81
CA ALA A 45 14.45 2.52 3.11
C ALA A 45 14.86 2.13 4.54
N SER A 46 13.99 2.41 5.53
CA SER A 46 14.27 2.18 6.95
C SER A 46 14.46 0.70 7.29
N TRP A 47 13.85 -0.19 6.52
CA TRP A 47 13.95 -1.64 6.73
C TRP A 47 15.13 -2.28 5.97
N GLY A 48 16.05 -1.46 5.47
CA GLY A 48 17.30 -1.93 4.86
C GLY A 48 17.15 -2.45 3.44
N ASN A 49 16.02 -2.20 2.77
CA ASN A 49 15.86 -2.54 1.35
C ASN A 49 16.72 -1.58 0.52
N LYS A 50 17.90 -2.04 0.09
CA LYS A 50 18.79 -1.28 -0.78
C LYS A 50 18.37 -1.45 -2.25
N GLY A 51 18.50 -0.39 -3.04
CA GLY A 51 18.26 -0.45 -4.49
C GLY A 51 16.79 -0.43 -4.93
N PHE A 52 15.86 0.01 -4.09
CA PHE A 52 14.48 0.23 -4.52
C PHE A 52 14.38 1.51 -5.37
N THR A 53 13.48 1.49 -6.35
CA THR A 53 13.10 2.69 -7.09
C THR A 53 12.15 3.52 -6.22
N PRO A 54 12.50 4.79 -5.89
CA PRO A 54 11.61 5.65 -5.12
C PRO A 54 10.28 5.85 -5.83
N ILE A 55 9.19 5.74 -5.07
CA ILE A 55 7.85 6.02 -5.55
C ILE A 55 7.70 7.54 -5.67
N SER A 56 7.18 8.00 -6.79
CA SER A 56 6.89 9.41 -7.06
C SER A 56 5.43 9.76 -6.78
N ALA A 57 5.15 11.02 -6.46
CA ALA A 57 3.78 11.53 -6.33
C ALA A 57 2.94 11.27 -7.59
N LYS A 58 3.56 11.35 -8.79
CA LYS A 58 2.89 11.05 -10.07
C LYS A 58 2.35 9.62 -10.14
N GLU A 59 3.05 8.65 -9.56
CA GLU A 59 2.57 7.27 -9.49
C GLU A 59 1.37 7.13 -8.55
N ILE A 60 1.39 7.85 -7.41
CA ILE A 60 0.25 7.91 -6.49
C ILE A 60 -0.97 8.49 -7.20
N THR A 61 -0.82 9.63 -7.89
CA THR A 61 -1.90 10.28 -8.63
C THR A 61 -2.53 9.34 -9.67
N LYS A 62 -1.71 8.63 -10.46
CA LYS A 62 -2.19 7.65 -11.44
C LYS A 62 -3.03 6.56 -10.79
N VAL A 63 -2.59 6.07 -9.63
CA VAL A 63 -3.28 4.98 -8.92
C VAL A 63 -4.55 5.47 -8.25
N ARG A 64 -4.58 6.71 -7.73
CA ARG A 64 -5.75 7.33 -7.06
C ARG A 64 -7.00 7.38 -7.94
N GLY A 65 -6.84 7.47 -9.26
CA GLY A 65 -7.95 7.45 -10.22
C GLY A 65 -8.67 6.10 -10.37
N MET A 66 -8.09 5.00 -9.87
CA MET A 66 -8.60 3.65 -10.09
C MET A 66 -9.76 3.23 -9.17
N LYS A 67 -10.11 4.05 -8.15
CA LYS A 67 -11.25 3.87 -7.23
C LYS A 67 -11.47 2.42 -6.76
N LYS A 68 -10.47 1.84 -6.08
CA LYS A 68 -10.54 0.47 -5.54
C LYS A 68 -11.08 0.44 -4.11
N GLY A 69 -11.72 -0.67 -3.72
CA GLY A 69 -12.12 -0.94 -2.35
C GLY A 69 -11.09 -1.77 -1.57
N PRO A 70 -11.18 -1.83 -0.22
CA PRO A 70 -10.27 -2.62 0.62
C PRO A 70 -10.21 -4.12 0.26
N GLN A 71 -11.31 -4.66 -0.27
CA GLN A 71 -11.41 -6.05 -0.70
C GLN A 71 -10.68 -6.30 -2.03
N ASP A 72 -10.67 -5.32 -2.93
CA ASP A 72 -9.93 -5.40 -4.20
C ASP A 72 -8.41 -5.41 -3.94
N VAL A 73 -7.96 -4.66 -2.93
CA VAL A 73 -6.56 -4.66 -2.51
C VAL A 73 -6.16 -6.01 -1.94
N LEU A 74 -7.04 -6.65 -1.15
CA LEU A 74 -6.80 -8.01 -0.66
C LEU A 74 -6.73 -9.01 -1.83
N SER A 75 -7.65 -8.93 -2.79
CA SER A 75 -7.65 -9.79 -3.98
C SER A 75 -6.36 -9.60 -4.78
N TYR A 76 -5.93 -8.36 -5.00
CA TYR A 76 -4.66 -8.06 -5.67
C TYR A 76 -3.45 -8.60 -4.89
N ARG A 77 -3.46 -8.56 -3.56
CA ARG A 77 -2.41 -9.18 -2.73
C ARG A 77 -2.28 -10.67 -3.03
N LYS A 78 -3.41 -11.37 -3.18
CA LYS A 78 -3.44 -12.82 -3.42
C LYS A 78 -2.83 -13.19 -4.77
N THR A 79 -2.85 -12.30 -5.75
CA THR A 79 -2.23 -12.55 -7.08
C THR A 79 -0.73 -12.33 -7.11
N LEU A 80 -0.13 -11.80 -6.04
CA LEU A 80 1.32 -11.54 -5.94
C LEU A 80 2.08 -12.70 -5.27
N ARG A 81 1.38 -13.79 -4.92
CA ARG A 81 1.94 -15.02 -4.39
C ARG A 81 2.34 -15.99 -5.50
#